data_AF-A0A5E7CFI6-F1
#
_entry.id   AF-A0A5E7CFI6-F1
#
_cell.length_a   1.000
_cell.length_b   1.000
_cell.length_c   1.000
_cell.angle_alpha   90.00
_cell.angle_beta   90.00
_cell.angle_gamma   90.00
#
_symmetry.space_group_name_H-M   'P 1'
#
loop_
_entity.id
_entity.type
_entity.pdbx_description
1 polymer ?
#
loop_
_entity_poly.entity_id
_entity_poly.type
_entity_poly.pdbx_seq_one_letter_code
_entity_poly.pdbx_strand_id
1 'polypeptide(L)'
;MFMGDGFQGMQIFDILIMAVIAFLIFRFIAARRRKQQAHMAPAGHAPMQREVFEQKPAQGSIFGGSPAPAAAARPVINAPAWFNEERFIEAARGHFQSLQQHWDANEMDKIAEFVTPQLLEFLKKERADLGEGFQSTYIDNLNVQLDGVDDRSDKTVATLTFSGLSKTSRFDQGEVFNESWNMERPQGENQPWLVAGIRQNG
;
A
#
# COMPACT_ATOMS: atom_id res chain seq x y z
N MET A 1 -9.16 33.51 -34.37
CA MET A 1 -7.91 32.73 -34.45
C MET A 1 -7.96 31.71 -33.32
N PHE A 2 -8.26 30.46 -33.67
CA PHE A 2 -8.15 29.27 -32.83
C PHE A 2 -6.72 28.68 -32.99
N MET A 3 -6.35 27.79 -32.05
CA MET A 3 -5.09 27.02 -31.91
C MET A 3 -3.93 27.80 -31.26
N GLY A 4 -3.24 27.33 -30.23
CA GLY A 4 -3.26 26.05 -29.54
C GLY A 4 -1.91 25.89 -28.84
N ASP A 5 -1.92 25.85 -27.51
CA ASP A 5 -0.86 25.24 -26.71
C ASP A 5 -1.50 24.65 -25.45
N GLY A 6 -2.24 23.57 -25.69
CA GLY A 6 -2.60 22.61 -24.66
C GLY A 6 -1.60 21.47 -24.73
N PHE A 7 -1.16 21.02 -23.56
CA PHE A 7 -0.29 19.86 -23.31
C PHE A 7 1.23 20.06 -23.47
N GLN A 8 1.86 20.55 -22.40
CA GLN A 8 3.16 20.00 -21.98
C GLN A 8 3.14 19.68 -20.47
N GLY A 9 2.82 18.42 -20.19
CA GLY A 9 2.98 17.79 -18.88
C GLY A 9 1.69 17.67 -18.08
N MET A 10 0.92 16.61 -18.34
CA MET A 10 -0.04 16.09 -17.34
C MET A 10 0.70 15.99 -16.00
N GLN A 11 0.36 16.86 -15.04
CA GLN A 11 0.96 16.86 -13.72
C GLN A 11 0.59 15.54 -13.04
N ILE A 12 1.57 14.65 -12.86
CA ILE A 12 1.47 13.49 -11.98
C ILE A 12 0.95 13.92 -10.59
N PHE A 13 1.22 15.18 -10.22
CA PHE A 13 0.68 15.88 -9.05
C PHE A 13 -0.86 15.97 -9.01
N ASP A 14 -1.55 16.24 -10.13
CA ASP A 14 -3.02 16.31 -10.18
C ASP A 14 -3.66 14.92 -10.10
N ILE A 15 -2.98 13.89 -10.62
CA ILE A 15 -3.41 12.48 -10.50
C ILE A 15 -3.25 12.00 -9.05
N LEU A 16 -2.18 12.41 -8.35
CA LEU A 16 -1.97 12.11 -6.93
C LEU A 16 -2.99 12.82 -6.03
N ILE A 17 -3.29 14.10 -6.30
CA ILE A 17 -4.33 14.86 -5.58
C ILE A 17 -5.72 14.24 -5.78
N MET A 18 -6.05 13.84 -7.01
CA MET A 18 -7.29 13.14 -7.32
C MET A 18 -7.39 11.76 -6.63
N ALA A 19 -6.27 11.04 -6.49
CA ALA A 19 -6.23 9.76 -5.78
C ALA A 19 -6.48 9.92 -4.25
N VAL A 20 -5.97 10.99 -3.64
CA VAL A 20 -6.16 11.30 -2.21
C VAL A 20 -7.59 11.80 -1.93
N ILE A 21 -8.15 12.66 -2.79
CA ILE A 21 -9.55 13.08 -2.68
C ILE A 21 -10.49 11.89 -2.89
N ALA A 22 -10.19 11.01 -3.86
CA ALA A 22 -10.93 9.77 -4.05
C ALA A 22 -10.83 8.86 -2.81
N PHE A 23 -9.67 8.77 -2.15
CA PHE A 23 -9.46 8.02 -0.92
C PHE A 23 -10.33 8.52 0.25
N LEU A 24 -10.41 9.84 0.46
CA LEU A 24 -11.26 10.41 1.53
C LEU A 24 -12.76 10.19 1.26
N ILE A 25 -13.18 10.33 0.01
CA ILE A 25 -14.57 10.07 -0.41
C ILE A 25 -14.90 8.57 -0.30
N PHE A 26 -14.00 7.67 -0.71
CA PHE A 26 -14.21 6.23 -0.63
C PHE A 26 -14.21 5.72 0.81
N ARG A 27 -13.29 6.19 1.66
CA ARG A 27 -13.25 5.87 3.10
C ARG A 27 -14.54 6.28 3.80
N PHE A 28 -15.07 7.46 3.48
CA PHE A 28 -16.30 7.98 4.09
C PHE A 28 -17.58 7.32 3.55
N ILE A 29 -17.63 6.99 2.26
CA ILE A 29 -18.77 6.28 1.64
C ILE A 29 -18.78 4.79 2.04
N ALA A 30 -17.62 4.14 2.13
CA ALA A 30 -17.50 2.76 2.60
C ALA A 30 -17.93 2.63 4.07
N ALA A 31 -17.54 3.60 4.92
CA ALA A 31 -17.99 3.69 6.30
C ALA A 31 -19.52 3.90 6.43
N ARG A 32 -20.16 4.54 5.44
CA ARG A 32 -21.62 4.78 5.44
C ARG A 32 -22.43 3.63 4.84
N ARG A 33 -21.92 2.91 3.83
CA ARG A 33 -22.60 1.74 3.23
C ARG A 33 -22.57 0.49 4.10
N ARG A 34 -21.52 0.27 4.90
CA ARG A 34 -21.49 -0.85 5.88
C ARG A 34 -22.56 -0.73 6.96
N LYS A 35 -23.02 0.50 7.29
CA LYS A 35 -24.16 0.71 8.21
C LYS A 35 -25.53 0.41 7.59
N GLN A 36 -25.65 0.30 6.26
CA GLN A 36 -26.92 0.02 5.58
C GLN A 36 -27.09 -1.44 5.13
N GLN A 37 -26.02 -2.26 5.10
CA GLN A 37 -26.09 -3.66 4.66
C GLN A 37 -26.22 -4.69 5.79
N ALA A 38 -26.32 -4.27 7.06
CA ALA A 38 -26.52 -5.19 8.18
C ALA A 38 -27.96 -5.73 8.32
N HIS A 39 -28.88 -5.36 7.41
CA HIS A 39 -30.28 -5.82 7.46
C HIS A 39 -30.72 -6.34 6.09
N MET A 40 -30.33 -7.56 5.73
CA MET A 40 -31.11 -8.49 4.90
C MET A 40 -30.38 -9.85 4.82
N ALA A 41 -30.75 -10.77 5.72
CA ALA A 41 -30.67 -12.22 5.47
C ALA A 41 -32.02 -12.66 4.86
N PRO A 42 -32.10 -13.72 4.03
CA PRO A 42 -32.20 -15.11 4.53
C PRO A 42 -31.40 -16.12 3.67
N ALA A 43 -30.75 -17.14 4.25
CA ALA A 43 -31.27 -18.46 4.61
C ALA A 43 -31.85 -19.30 3.44
N GLY A 44 -31.16 -20.40 3.08
CA GLY A 44 -31.84 -21.60 2.58
C GLY A 44 -31.14 -22.44 1.49
N HIS A 45 -30.81 -23.68 1.86
CA HIS A 45 -30.95 -24.92 1.06
C HIS A 45 -30.01 -25.19 -0.14
N ALA A 46 -29.16 -26.21 0.01
CA ALA A 46 -28.75 -27.15 -1.05
C ALA A 46 -29.83 -28.27 -1.19
N PRO A 47 -29.83 -29.23 -2.15
CA PRO A 47 -28.74 -29.69 -3.05
C PRO A 47 -29.17 -30.18 -4.49
N MET A 48 -28.19 -30.76 -5.23
CA MET A 48 -28.31 -31.59 -6.48
C MET A 48 -28.68 -30.82 -7.77
N GLN A 49 -28.24 -31.15 -9.00
CA GLN A 49 -28.02 -32.45 -9.63
C GLN A 49 -27.21 -32.29 -10.95
N ARG A 50 -26.79 -33.44 -11.46
CA ARG A 50 -25.90 -33.79 -12.59
C ARG A 50 -26.56 -33.63 -13.97
N GLU A 51 -25.79 -33.24 -15.01
CA GLU A 51 -25.83 -33.81 -16.39
C GLU A 51 -24.81 -33.10 -17.32
N VAL A 52 -23.69 -33.74 -17.66
CA VAL A 52 -23.34 -34.34 -18.96
C VAL A 52 -23.80 -33.57 -20.22
N PHE A 53 -22.85 -32.97 -20.93
CA PHE A 53 -22.91 -32.91 -22.40
C PHE A 53 -21.49 -32.90 -22.98
N GLU A 54 -21.17 -34.00 -23.67
CA GLU A 54 -20.02 -34.15 -24.56
C GLU A 54 -20.12 -33.16 -25.72
N GLN A 55 -19.01 -32.54 -26.09
CA GLN A 55 -18.72 -32.24 -27.50
C GLN A 55 -17.23 -31.90 -27.70
N LYS A 56 -16.54 -32.82 -28.37
CA LYS A 56 -15.28 -32.66 -29.12
C LYS A 56 -15.59 -33.29 -30.50
N PRO A 57 -15.02 -32.90 -31.66
CA PRO A 57 -13.67 -32.38 -31.89
C PRO A 57 -13.53 -31.24 -32.92
N ALA A 58 -12.39 -30.54 -32.88
CA ALA A 58 -11.75 -30.05 -34.10
C ALA A 58 -10.23 -30.01 -33.89
N GLN A 59 -9.51 -30.62 -34.84
CA GLN A 59 -8.07 -30.75 -34.93
C GLN A 59 -7.43 -29.45 -35.47
N GLY A 60 -6.19 -29.17 -35.05
CA GLY A 60 -5.31 -28.21 -35.72
C GLY A 60 -3.92 -28.13 -35.06
N SER A 61 -2.89 -28.59 -35.79
CA SER A 61 -1.42 -28.39 -35.68
C SER A 61 -0.77 -28.37 -34.28
N ILE A 62 0.14 -29.27 -33.90
CA ILE A 62 1.45 -29.63 -34.50
C ILE A 62 2.29 -28.40 -34.89
N PHE A 63 2.76 -27.64 -33.91
CA PHE A 63 4.11 -27.07 -33.89
C PHE A 63 4.50 -26.74 -32.44
N GLY A 64 5.78 -26.96 -32.12
CA GLY A 64 6.26 -27.18 -30.76
C GLY A 64 6.44 -25.95 -29.88
N GLY A 65 6.67 -26.24 -28.60
CA GLY A 65 7.08 -25.27 -27.59
C GLY A 65 6.03 -25.14 -26.50
N SER A 66 6.16 -25.93 -25.43
CA SER A 66 5.50 -25.66 -24.16
C SER A 66 5.79 -24.21 -23.76
N PRO A 67 4.79 -23.35 -23.50
CA PRO A 67 5.06 -22.16 -22.73
C PRO A 67 5.38 -22.64 -21.32
N ALA A 68 6.68 -22.67 -20.99
CA ALA A 68 7.08 -22.68 -19.59
C ALA A 68 6.33 -21.53 -18.90
N PRO A 69 5.78 -21.73 -17.69
CA PRO A 69 5.20 -20.62 -16.95
C PRO A 69 6.30 -19.57 -16.84
N ALA A 70 6.00 -18.36 -17.33
CA ALA A 70 6.87 -17.20 -17.13
C ALA A 70 7.12 -17.12 -15.62
N ALA A 71 8.34 -17.44 -15.20
CA ALA A 71 8.77 -17.21 -13.84
C ALA A 71 8.52 -15.72 -13.59
N ALA A 72 7.59 -15.43 -12.67
CA ALA A 72 7.38 -14.08 -12.19
C ALA A 72 8.76 -13.49 -11.91
N ALA A 73 9.11 -12.42 -12.63
CA ALA A 73 10.41 -11.78 -12.50
C ALA A 73 10.63 -11.52 -11.02
N ARG A 74 11.61 -12.23 -10.42
CA ARG A 74 11.97 -11.99 -9.03
C ARG A 74 12.36 -10.53 -8.92
N PRO A 75 11.90 -9.81 -7.89
CA PRO A 75 12.27 -8.43 -7.72
C PRO A 75 13.79 -8.30 -7.76
N VAL A 76 14.27 -7.29 -8.47
CA VAL A 76 15.70 -6.99 -8.58
C VAL A 76 16.15 -6.50 -7.21
N ILE A 77 16.81 -7.36 -6.44
CA ILE A 77 17.47 -6.98 -5.20
C ILE A 77 18.89 -6.58 -5.56
N ASN A 78 19.09 -5.29 -5.84
CA ASN A 78 20.41 -4.66 -5.93
C ASN A 78 20.78 -4.12 -4.54
N ALA A 79 20.89 -5.04 -3.57
CA ALA A 79 21.17 -4.68 -2.18
C ALA A 79 22.68 -4.51 -1.95
N PRO A 80 23.11 -3.49 -1.19
CA PRO A 80 24.51 -3.32 -0.83
C PRO A 80 24.98 -4.41 0.14
N ALA A 81 26.28 -4.71 0.16
CA ALA A 81 26.83 -5.82 0.94
C ALA A 81 26.60 -5.72 2.46
N TRP A 82 26.36 -4.51 2.98
CA TRP A 82 26.06 -4.28 4.39
C TRP A 82 24.56 -4.45 4.72
N PHE A 83 23.69 -4.57 3.73
CA PHE A 83 22.25 -4.67 3.93
C PHE A 83 21.87 -6.06 4.48
N ASN A 84 21.12 -6.06 5.57
CA ASN A 84 20.56 -7.27 6.14
C ASN A 84 19.03 -7.17 6.09
N GLU A 85 18.41 -8.02 5.28
CA GLU A 85 16.97 -8.03 5.03
C GLU A 85 16.17 -8.31 6.31
N GLU A 86 16.52 -9.33 7.08
CA GLU A 86 15.77 -9.72 8.28
C GLU A 86 15.73 -8.58 9.31
N ARG A 87 16.89 -7.99 9.58
CA ARG A 87 17.00 -6.83 10.49
C ARG A 87 16.28 -5.61 9.95
N PHE A 88 16.29 -5.41 8.63
CA PHE A 88 15.58 -4.31 7.99
C PHE A 88 14.07 -4.47 8.11
N ILE A 89 13.53 -5.67 7.86
CA ILE A 89 12.10 -5.97 8.00
C ILE A 89 11.65 -5.82 9.46
N GLU A 90 12.45 -6.27 10.42
CA GLU A 90 12.16 -6.08 11.85
C GLU A 90 12.14 -4.59 12.22
N ALA A 91 13.14 -3.82 11.79
CA ALA A 91 13.18 -2.37 12.03
C ALA A 91 12.00 -1.65 11.35
N ALA A 92 11.65 -2.04 10.13
CA ALA A 92 10.53 -1.48 9.38
C ALA A 92 9.18 -1.70 10.09
N ARG A 93 8.99 -2.87 10.69
CA ARG A 93 7.83 -3.16 11.54
C ARG A 93 7.75 -2.23 12.75
N GLY A 94 8.88 -1.92 13.37
CA GLY A 94 8.97 -0.94 14.46
C GLY A 94 8.67 0.48 14.00
N HIS A 95 9.22 0.90 12.85
CA HIS A 95 8.92 2.20 12.23
C HIS A 95 7.43 2.36 11.92
N PHE A 96 6.80 1.33 11.36
CA PHE A 96 5.37 1.35 11.07
C PHE A 96 4.53 1.59 12.33
N GLN A 97 4.79 0.84 13.40
CA GLN A 97 4.06 1.00 14.66
C GLN A 97 4.29 2.38 15.29
N SER A 98 5.53 2.87 15.28
CA SER A 98 5.89 4.17 15.84
C SER A 98 5.21 5.30 15.07
N LEU A 99 5.22 5.23 13.73
CA LEU A 99 4.56 6.22 12.89
C LEU A 99 3.06 6.27 13.17
N GLN A 100 2.39 5.11 13.28
CA GLN A 100 0.97 5.04 13.61
C GLN A 100 0.67 5.63 14.99
N GLN A 101 1.48 5.32 16.00
CA GLN A 101 1.33 5.86 17.34
C GLN A 101 1.44 7.39 17.36
N HIS A 102 2.48 7.95 16.72
CA HIS A 102 2.67 9.40 16.67
C HIS A 102 1.62 10.10 15.82
N TRP A 103 1.15 9.44 14.74
CA TRP A 103 0.04 9.93 13.93
C TRP A 103 -1.26 10.02 14.74
N ASP A 104 -1.60 8.96 15.47
CA ASP A 104 -2.79 8.91 16.31
C ASP A 104 -2.78 9.96 17.43
N ALA A 105 -1.59 10.17 18.02
CA ALA A 105 -1.33 11.16 19.06
C ALA A 105 -1.16 12.60 18.55
N ASN A 106 -1.16 12.82 17.22
CA ASN A 106 -0.90 14.12 16.59
C ASN A 106 0.49 14.72 16.90
N GLU A 107 1.51 13.88 17.07
CA GLU A 107 2.87 14.29 17.40
C GLU A 107 3.73 14.50 16.14
N MET A 108 3.40 15.53 15.35
CA MET A 108 4.07 15.78 14.05
C MET A 108 5.59 16.00 14.18
N ASP A 109 6.05 16.58 15.30
CA ASP A 109 7.48 16.77 15.57
C ASP A 109 8.21 15.43 15.71
N LYS A 110 7.53 14.39 16.21
CA LYS A 110 8.06 13.02 16.29
C LYS A 110 8.04 12.31 14.97
N ILE A 111 6.99 12.52 14.17
CA ILE A 111 6.90 11.97 12.82
C ILE A 111 8.06 12.44 11.94
N ALA A 112 8.53 13.68 12.12
CA ALA A 112 9.65 14.25 11.38
C ALA A 112 10.96 13.44 11.47
N GLU A 113 11.13 12.61 12.51
CA GLU A 113 12.30 11.74 12.69
C GLU A 113 12.26 10.49 11.79
N PHE A 114 11.08 10.12 11.27
CA PHE A 114 10.85 8.88 10.52
C PHE A 114 10.59 9.09 9.04
N VAL A 115 10.28 10.31 8.62
CA VAL A 115 9.84 10.62 7.25
C VAL A 115 10.73 11.69 6.62
N THR A 116 10.75 11.74 5.29
CA THR A 116 11.44 12.83 4.59
C THR A 116 10.72 14.17 4.81
N PRO A 117 11.42 15.31 4.72
CA PRO A 117 10.79 16.62 4.86
C PRO A 117 9.62 16.84 3.88
N GLN A 118 9.72 16.27 2.67
CA GLN A 118 8.67 16.37 1.66
C GLN A 118 7.41 15.60 2.09
N LEU A 119 7.57 14.39 2.62
CA LEU A 119 6.45 13.60 3.12
C LEU A 119 5.86 14.20 4.41
N LEU A 120 6.69 14.78 5.28
CA LEU A 120 6.23 15.46 6.50
C LEU A 120 5.25 16.59 6.18
N GLU A 121 5.57 17.45 5.21
CA GLU A 121 4.71 18.56 4.83
C GLU A 121 3.38 18.08 4.24
N PHE A 122 3.36 16.93 3.56
CA PHE A 122 2.13 16.29 3.13
C PHE A 122 1.31 15.78 4.32
N LEU A 123 1.94 15.03 5.23
CA LEU A 123 1.29 14.46 6.41
C LEU A 123 0.69 15.55 7.33
N LYS A 124 1.39 16.68 7.51
CA LYS A 124 0.86 17.83 8.28
C LYS A 124 -0.42 18.38 7.69
N LYS A 125 -0.51 18.49 6.36
CA LYS A 125 -1.72 18.98 5.67
C LYS A 125 -2.87 17.99 5.84
N GLU A 126 -2.62 16.72 5.59
CA GLU A 126 -3.61 15.66 5.78
C GLU A 126 -4.12 15.62 7.22
N ARG A 127 -3.22 15.78 8.19
CA ARG A 127 -3.58 15.85 9.61
C ARG A 127 -4.42 17.08 9.94
N ALA A 128 -4.10 18.24 9.37
CA ALA A 128 -4.89 19.46 9.56
C ALA A 128 -6.32 19.28 9.01
N ASP A 129 -6.49 18.57 7.89
CA ASP A 129 -7.79 18.29 7.29
C ASP A 129 -8.65 17.31 8.14
N LEU A 130 -8.01 16.42 8.91
CA LEU A 130 -8.69 15.50 9.84
C LEU A 130 -9.17 16.18 11.13
N GLY A 131 -8.65 17.36 11.46
CA GLY A 131 -8.99 18.12 12.67
C GLY A 131 -8.28 17.67 13.94
N GLU A 132 -8.68 18.23 15.08
CA GLU A 132 -7.99 18.06 16.38
C GLU A 132 -8.32 16.76 17.13
N GLY A 133 -9.13 15.88 16.54
CA GLY A 133 -9.54 14.62 17.18
C GLY A 133 -8.39 13.62 17.27
N PHE A 134 -8.15 13.07 18.46
CA PHE A 134 -7.31 11.89 18.61
C PHE A 134 -7.82 10.75 17.74
N GLN A 135 -6.90 10.12 17.01
CA GLN A 135 -7.22 8.90 16.27
C GLN A 135 -6.83 7.69 17.13
N SER A 136 -7.36 6.54 16.81
CA SER A 136 -6.99 5.30 17.47
C SER A 136 -7.04 4.19 16.44
N THR A 137 -5.87 3.68 16.12
CA THR A 137 -5.65 2.69 15.08
C THR A 137 -5.00 1.47 15.71
N TYR A 138 -5.66 0.32 15.59
CA TYR A 138 -5.15 -0.97 16.04
C TYR A 138 -4.86 -1.82 14.81
N ILE A 139 -3.67 -2.41 14.77
CA ILE A 139 -3.21 -3.19 13.63
C ILE A 139 -3.08 -4.65 14.04
N ASP A 140 -3.91 -5.50 13.45
CA ASP A 140 -3.86 -6.94 13.63
C ASP A 140 -3.22 -7.62 12.40
N ASN A 141 -2.49 -8.71 12.65
CA ASN A 141 -1.89 -9.55 11.61
C ASN A 141 -0.99 -8.79 10.63
N LEU A 142 -0.19 -7.85 11.12
CA LEU A 142 0.76 -7.09 10.31
C LEU A 142 1.77 -8.02 9.62
N ASN A 143 1.69 -8.12 8.30
CA ASN A 143 2.70 -8.72 7.45
C ASN A 143 3.55 -7.62 6.81
N VAL A 144 4.85 -7.89 6.67
CA VAL A 144 5.81 -6.98 6.06
C VAL A 144 6.63 -7.77 5.06
N GLN A 145 6.67 -7.32 3.82
CA GLN A 145 7.42 -7.94 2.74
C GLN A 145 8.39 -6.92 2.14
N LEU A 146 9.63 -7.33 1.90
CA LEU A 146 10.57 -6.54 1.11
C LEU A 146 10.34 -6.82 -0.38
N ASP A 147 9.93 -5.80 -1.11
CA ASP A 147 9.65 -5.90 -2.55
C ASP A 147 10.85 -5.52 -3.41
N GLY A 148 11.82 -4.80 -2.87
CA GLY A 148 12.97 -4.34 -3.64
C GLY A 148 13.95 -3.55 -2.81
N VAL A 149 15.23 -3.64 -3.19
CA VAL A 149 16.31 -2.76 -2.70
C VAL A 149 17.15 -2.36 -3.88
N ASP A 150 17.42 -1.07 -3.98
CA ASP A 150 18.22 -0.48 -5.04
C ASP A 150 19.27 0.46 -4.42
N ASP A 151 20.53 0.06 -4.50
CA ASP A 151 21.66 0.90 -4.09
C ASP A 151 22.04 1.87 -5.23
N ARG A 152 21.87 3.16 -4.97
CA ARG A 152 22.21 4.25 -5.92
C ARG A 152 23.41 5.03 -5.42
N SER A 153 23.99 5.83 -6.31
CA SER A 153 25.19 6.61 -6.02
C SER A 153 25.04 7.61 -4.86
N ASP A 154 23.84 8.11 -4.62
CA ASP A 154 23.53 9.10 -3.59
C ASP A 154 22.80 8.53 -2.37
N LYS A 155 22.06 7.42 -2.53
CA LYS A 155 21.28 6.79 -1.46
C LYS A 155 20.91 5.34 -1.78
N THR A 156 20.55 4.58 -0.76
CA THR A 156 19.90 3.29 -0.91
C THR A 156 18.39 3.48 -0.79
N VAL A 157 17.63 2.89 -1.72
CA VAL A 157 16.16 2.93 -1.72
C VAL A 157 15.65 1.51 -1.49
N ALA A 158 14.64 1.35 -0.63
CA ALA A 158 13.99 0.07 -0.38
C ALA A 158 12.48 0.22 -0.46
N THR A 159 11.81 -0.74 -1.08
CA THR A 159 10.35 -0.79 -1.17
C THR A 159 9.86 -1.93 -0.30
N LEU A 160 8.95 -1.62 0.63
CA LEU A 160 8.30 -2.59 1.49
C LEU A 160 6.81 -2.59 1.23
N THR A 161 6.16 -3.74 1.31
CA THR A 161 4.70 -3.84 1.37
C THR A 161 4.25 -4.30 2.74
N PHE A 162 3.38 -3.50 3.35
CA PHE A 162 2.70 -3.76 4.61
C PHE A 162 1.27 -4.20 4.31
N SER A 163 0.81 -5.25 4.96
CA SER A 163 -0.58 -5.68 4.88
C SER A 163 -1.08 -6.20 6.22
N GLY A 164 -2.37 -6.11 6.44
CA GLY A 164 -2.98 -6.54 7.71
C GLY A 164 -4.41 -6.05 7.84
N LEU A 165 -4.88 -5.99 9.08
CA LEU A 165 -6.23 -5.57 9.43
C LEU A 165 -6.14 -4.34 10.35
N SER A 166 -6.66 -3.20 9.88
CA SER A 166 -6.70 -1.94 10.64
C SER A 166 -8.05 -1.75 11.30
N LYS A 167 -8.07 -1.40 12.58
CA LYS A 167 -9.27 -1.26 13.41
C LYS A 167 -9.29 0.10 14.09
N THR A 168 -10.47 0.71 14.17
CA THR A 168 -10.65 1.99 14.89
C THR A 168 -10.99 1.80 16.37
N SER A 169 -11.25 0.56 16.79
CA SER A 169 -11.54 0.17 18.17
C SER A 169 -11.28 -1.33 18.35
N ARG A 170 -11.06 -1.78 19.59
CA ARG A 170 -10.84 -3.22 19.90
C ARG A 170 -12.03 -4.12 19.53
N PHE A 171 -13.23 -3.55 19.49
CA PHE A 171 -14.47 -4.26 19.12
C PHE A 171 -14.80 -4.15 17.63
N ASP A 172 -14.00 -3.38 16.87
CA ASP A 172 -14.20 -3.21 15.44
C ASP A 172 -13.75 -4.47 14.68
N GLN A 173 -14.48 -4.83 13.64
CA GLN A 173 -14.13 -5.96 12.78
C GLN A 173 -12.88 -5.68 11.94
N GLY A 174 -12.54 -4.39 11.77
CA GLY A 174 -11.39 -3.94 11.02
C GLY A 174 -11.62 -3.89 9.52
N GLU A 175 -10.64 -3.28 8.85
CA GLU A 175 -10.54 -3.13 7.42
C GLU A 175 -9.18 -3.65 6.96
N VAL A 176 -9.19 -4.53 5.96
CA VAL A 176 -7.95 -5.05 5.38
C VAL A 176 -7.26 -3.89 4.67
N PHE A 177 -5.97 -3.73 4.93
CA PHE A 177 -5.13 -2.77 4.24
C PHE A 177 -3.96 -3.47 3.56
N ASN A 178 -3.46 -2.84 2.50
CA ASN A 178 -2.27 -3.23 1.78
C ASN A 178 -1.63 -1.95 1.25
N GLU A 179 -0.42 -1.64 1.68
CA GLU A 179 0.29 -0.42 1.30
C GLU A 179 1.78 -0.68 1.08
N SER A 180 2.34 -0.02 0.07
CA SER A 180 3.78 -0.01 -0.18
C SER A 180 4.41 1.27 0.35
N TRP A 181 5.52 1.13 1.06
CA TRP A 181 6.34 2.22 1.56
C TRP A 181 7.64 2.26 0.77
N ASN A 182 8.00 3.46 0.32
CA ASN A 182 9.30 3.73 -0.24
C ASN A 182 10.19 4.32 0.84
N MET A 183 11.20 3.56 1.24
CA MET A 183 12.20 3.94 2.23
C MET A 183 13.45 4.44 1.53
N GLU A 184 14.09 5.46 2.08
CA GLU A 184 15.40 5.92 1.63
C GLU A 184 16.39 6.06 2.78
N ARG A 185 17.65 5.77 2.49
CA ARG A 185 18.77 5.96 3.40
C ARG A 185 19.90 6.66 2.66
N PRO A 186 20.31 7.86 3.09
CA PRO A 186 21.50 8.51 2.54
C PRO A 186 22.74 7.64 2.65
N GLN A 187 23.69 7.79 1.71
CA GLN A 187 24.98 7.11 1.82
C GLN A 187 25.77 7.63 3.04
N GLY A 188 26.58 6.75 3.62
CA GLY A 188 27.42 7.03 4.78
C GLY A 188 27.12 6.15 5.99
N GLU A 189 27.92 6.33 7.03
CA GLU A 189 27.80 5.58 8.27
C GLU A 189 26.66 6.14 9.14
N ASN A 190 25.96 5.27 9.87
CA ASN A 190 24.91 5.63 10.82
C ASN A 190 23.74 6.48 10.28
N GLN A 191 23.54 6.52 8.96
CA GLN A 191 22.39 7.21 8.37
C GLN A 191 21.07 6.47 8.67
N PRO A 192 19.99 7.18 9.05
CA PRO A 192 18.69 6.58 9.32
C PRO A 192 17.96 6.20 8.02
N TRP A 193 17.01 5.27 8.15
CA TRP A 193 16.03 4.99 7.11
C TRP A 193 14.82 5.90 7.30
N LEU A 194 14.47 6.65 6.26
CA LEU A 194 13.32 7.57 6.26
C LEU A 194 12.27 7.10 5.26
N VAL A 195 10.99 7.26 5.60
CA VAL A 195 9.88 7.04 4.68
C VAL A 195 9.81 8.22 3.72
N ALA A 196 10.02 7.97 2.44
CA ALA A 196 9.96 8.97 1.37
C ALA A 196 8.59 9.00 0.67
N GLY A 197 7.81 7.92 0.78
CA GLY A 197 6.45 7.88 0.23
C GLY A 197 5.68 6.65 0.69
N ILE A 198 4.35 6.78 0.70
CA ILE A 198 3.39 5.73 1.05
C ILE A 198 2.37 5.64 -0.07
N ARG A 199 2.05 4.42 -0.51
CA ARG A 199 1.07 4.15 -1.57
C ARG A 199 0.16 3.00 -1.14
N GLN A 200 -1.15 3.21 -1.19
CA GLN A 200 -2.13 2.12 -1.02
C GLN A 200 -2.14 1.22 -2.26
N ASN A 201 -2.09 -0.10 -2.07
CA ASN A 201 -2.12 -1.12 -3.12
C ASN A 201 -3.55 -1.66 -3.34
N GLY A 202 -4.55 -0.77 -3.22
CA GLY A 202 -5.97 -1.08 -3.26
C GLY A 202 -6.46 -1.77 -4.54
#